data_AF-A0A382RLC9-F1
#
_entry.id   AF-A0A382RLC9-F1
#
_cell.length_a   1.000
_cell.length_b   1.000
_cell.length_c   1.000
_cell.angle_alpha   90.00
_cell.angle_beta   90.00
_cell.angle_gamma   90.00
#
_symmetry.space_group_name_H-M   'P 1'
#
loop_
_entity.id
_entity.type
_entity.pdbx_description
1 polymer ?
#
loop_
_entity_poly.entity_id
_entity_poly.type
_entity_poly.pdbx_seq_one_letter_code
_entity_poly.pdbx_strand_id
1 'polypeptide(L)'
;VLIDVTGLDQNAVEACLNIVAAALVERGGDIEQLELRYPTEKIIAPQMEPKMHKIENDYLIDLLGFDPENFAIFKAFRKCAMEPDLKDGTWHVKTPAYRADILHPIDLLEEVAIGLGYDNLPEHLPKETRFGDALKSRKLEKNCRETMLGIGFQEVVTLTLTSTKMLHESTGRESNYEAEVSNPVTEDYHMLRSSILPNLIELLKSNRHRELPQRIFEVGQVVIEHSNRTSLAWIELASKSTFSSARSTAEIISKRLELNGTPTEDEDPLFIPGRCVQIKTENATLKYGEIHPQTLERYEINYPAIGGEIIW
;
A
#
# COMPACT_ATOMS: atom_id res chain seq x y z
N VAL A 1 -16.85 43.11 11.71
CA VAL A 1 -15.50 42.56 11.40
C VAL A 1 -15.38 42.51 9.89
N LEU A 2 -14.27 42.94 9.31
CA LEU A 2 -14.03 42.76 7.87
C LEU A 2 -13.39 41.38 7.67
N ILE A 3 -13.97 40.55 6.81
CA ILE A 3 -13.45 39.23 6.44
C ILE A 3 -12.89 39.35 5.04
N ASP A 4 -11.60 39.08 4.89
CA ASP A 4 -10.91 39.08 3.60
C ASP A 4 -10.31 37.69 3.37
N VAL A 5 -10.60 37.11 2.21
CA VAL A 5 -10.14 35.78 1.80
C VAL A 5 -9.57 35.91 0.40
N THR A 6 -8.30 35.51 0.24
CA THR A 6 -7.59 35.57 -1.04
C THR A 6 -7.00 34.21 -1.37
N GLY A 7 -6.95 33.87 -2.66
CA GLY A 7 -6.47 32.57 -3.12
C GLY A 7 -6.42 32.49 -4.64
N LEU A 8 -5.87 31.39 -5.15
CA LEU A 8 -5.74 31.14 -6.59
C LEU A 8 -6.97 30.41 -7.18
N ASP A 9 -7.81 29.83 -6.33
CA ASP A 9 -9.03 29.14 -6.72
C ASP A 9 -10.26 29.87 -6.15
N GLN A 10 -11.11 30.37 -7.04
CA GLN A 10 -12.26 31.19 -6.68
C GLN A 10 -13.30 30.42 -5.85
N ASN A 11 -13.52 29.13 -6.17
CA ASN A 11 -14.50 28.32 -5.46
C ASN A 11 -14.07 28.06 -4.01
N ALA A 12 -12.78 27.78 -3.79
CA ALA A 12 -12.23 27.60 -2.45
C ALA A 12 -12.27 28.90 -1.63
N VAL A 13 -11.99 30.05 -2.27
CA VAL A 13 -12.10 31.37 -1.63
C VAL A 13 -13.53 31.65 -1.19
N GLU A 14 -14.51 31.44 -2.08
CA GLU A 14 -15.92 31.66 -1.78
C GLU A 14 -16.45 30.71 -0.71
N ALA A 15 -16.11 29.41 -0.81
CA ALA A 15 -16.49 28.42 0.20
C ALA A 15 -15.94 28.78 1.59
N CYS A 16 -14.66 29.16 1.66
CA CYS A 16 -14.05 29.60 2.91
C CYS A 16 -14.75 30.84 3.47
N LEU A 17 -15.00 31.85 2.63
CA LEU A 17 -15.70 33.06 3.04
C LEU A 17 -17.11 32.75 3.58
N ASN A 18 -17.87 31.91 2.88
CA ASN A 18 -19.22 31.50 3.30
C ASN A 18 -19.21 30.73 4.62
N ILE A 19 -18.24 29.83 4.82
CA ILE A 19 -18.08 29.08 6.07
C ILE A 19 -17.78 30.03 7.24
N VAL A 20 -16.81 30.93 7.08
CA VAL A 20 -16.44 31.89 8.15
C VAL A 20 -17.60 32.84 8.44
N ALA A 21 -18.28 33.34 7.41
CA ALA A 21 -19.43 34.22 7.57
C ALA A 21 -20.59 33.51 8.30
N ALA A 22 -20.95 32.29 7.89
CA ALA A 22 -21.97 31.49 8.56
C ALA A 22 -21.64 31.26 10.04
N ALA A 23 -20.39 30.90 10.35
CA ALA A 23 -19.95 30.66 11.72
C ALA A 23 -20.05 31.91 12.62
N LEU A 24 -19.87 33.11 12.07
CA LEU A 24 -20.05 34.36 12.82
C LEU A 24 -21.53 34.70 13.04
N VAL A 25 -22.39 34.39 12.07
CA VAL A 25 -23.85 34.53 12.24
C VAL A 25 -24.38 33.64 13.34
N GLU A 26 -23.95 32.37 13.37
CA GLU A 26 -24.34 31.43 14.42
C GLU A 26 -23.97 31.91 15.83
N ARG A 27 -22.96 32.78 15.95
CA ARG A 27 -22.52 33.39 17.21
C ARG A 27 -23.25 34.69 17.56
N GLY A 28 -24.28 35.06 16.79
CA GLY A 28 -25.09 36.26 17.00
C GLY A 28 -24.61 37.50 16.24
N GLY A 29 -23.77 37.33 15.21
CA GLY A 29 -23.40 38.40 14.29
C GLY A 29 -24.38 38.57 13.14
N ASP A 30 -24.31 39.72 12.46
CA ASP A 30 -25.01 40.00 11.20
C ASP A 30 -24.01 40.02 10.03
N ILE A 31 -24.47 39.62 8.83
CA ILE A 31 -23.65 39.68 7.59
C ILE A 31 -24.04 40.90 6.78
N GLU A 32 -23.05 41.67 6.38
CA GLU A 32 -23.17 42.68 5.33
C GLU A 32 -22.39 42.21 4.09
N GLN A 33 -22.97 42.42 2.91
CA GLN A 33 -22.32 42.10 1.64
C GLN A 33 -21.50 43.28 1.11
N LEU A 34 -20.40 42.97 0.42
CA LEU A 34 -19.54 43.96 -0.24
C LEU A 34 -19.50 43.72 -1.75
N GLU A 35 -19.44 44.83 -2.51
CA GLU A 35 -19.18 44.79 -3.96
C GLU A 35 -17.67 44.80 -4.22
N LEU A 36 -17.17 43.68 -4.74
CA LEU A 36 -15.81 43.51 -5.23
C LEU A 36 -15.75 43.93 -6.70
N ARG A 37 -14.84 44.85 -7.04
CA ARG A 37 -14.66 45.36 -8.41
C ARG A 37 -13.37 44.83 -8.99
N TYR A 38 -13.47 43.84 -9.87
CA TYR A 38 -12.36 43.34 -10.67
C TYR A 38 -12.26 44.12 -11.99
N PRO A 39 -11.12 44.08 -12.70
CA PRO A 39 -11.00 44.70 -14.01
C PRO A 39 -12.03 44.19 -15.04
N THR A 40 -12.46 42.94 -14.92
CA THR A 40 -13.35 42.24 -15.86
C THR A 40 -14.80 42.15 -15.40
N GLU A 41 -15.06 42.20 -14.09
CA GLU A 41 -16.38 41.92 -13.53
C GLU A 41 -16.59 42.58 -12.17
N LYS A 42 -17.84 42.52 -11.69
CA LYS A 42 -18.20 42.93 -10.33
C LYS A 42 -18.90 41.77 -9.65
N ILE A 43 -18.48 41.45 -8.44
CA ILE A 43 -19.01 40.34 -7.65
C ILE A 43 -19.52 40.90 -6.32
N ILE A 44 -20.67 40.41 -5.86
CA ILE A 44 -21.19 40.70 -4.51
C ILE A 44 -20.91 39.49 -3.64
N ALA A 45 -20.26 39.69 -2.50
CA ALA A 45 -19.85 38.62 -1.58
C ALA A 45 -20.13 38.98 -0.11
N PRO A 46 -20.40 38.00 0.78
CA PRO A 46 -20.52 36.57 0.51
C PRO A 46 -21.82 36.20 -0.22
N GLN A 47 -21.78 35.14 -1.04
CA GLN A 47 -22.96 34.58 -1.69
C GLN A 47 -23.57 33.49 -0.80
N MET A 48 -24.57 33.87 0.00
CA MET A 48 -25.17 32.99 1.01
C MET A 48 -26.47 32.30 0.55
N GLU A 49 -26.76 32.32 -0.76
CA GLU A 49 -27.95 31.67 -1.30
C GLU A 49 -27.81 30.13 -1.24
N PRO A 50 -28.82 29.41 -0.68
CA PRO A 50 -28.80 27.96 -0.66
C PRO A 50 -28.72 27.36 -2.06
N LYS A 51 -27.86 26.36 -2.25
CA LYS A 51 -27.78 25.62 -3.51
C LYS A 51 -28.88 24.57 -3.56
N MET A 52 -29.44 24.34 -4.73
CA MET A 52 -30.52 23.37 -4.91
C MET A 52 -29.98 22.13 -5.62
N HIS A 53 -30.07 20.99 -4.93
CA HIS A 53 -29.69 19.69 -5.44
C HIS A 53 -30.93 18.82 -5.64
N LYS A 54 -30.83 17.85 -6.55
CA LYS A 54 -31.94 16.96 -6.90
C LYS A 54 -31.52 15.50 -6.85
N ILE A 55 -32.41 14.66 -6.37
CA ILE A 55 -32.27 13.21 -6.43
C ILE A 55 -33.65 12.55 -6.55
N GLU A 56 -33.78 11.59 -7.47
CA GLU A 56 -35.00 10.79 -7.60
C GLU A 56 -35.17 9.90 -6.37
N ASN A 57 -36.38 9.84 -5.81
CA ASN A 57 -36.66 9.10 -4.59
C ASN A 57 -36.39 7.60 -4.75
N ASP A 58 -36.82 7.02 -5.87
CA ASP A 58 -36.65 5.59 -6.15
C ASP A 58 -35.16 5.23 -6.28
N TYR A 59 -34.38 6.10 -6.93
CA TYR A 59 -32.93 5.94 -7.02
C TYR A 59 -32.24 6.03 -5.65
N LEU A 60 -32.66 6.96 -4.80
CA LEU A 60 -32.15 7.09 -3.43
C LEU A 60 -32.42 5.84 -2.61
N ILE A 61 -33.65 5.32 -2.66
CA ILE A 61 -34.06 4.10 -1.94
C ILE A 61 -33.28 2.87 -2.43
N ASP A 62 -33.12 2.73 -3.75
CA ASP A 62 -32.37 1.62 -4.34
C ASP A 62 -30.89 1.64 -3.89
N LEU A 63 -30.26 2.83 -3.89
CA LEU A 63 -28.90 2.99 -3.40
C LEU A 63 -28.76 2.76 -1.88
N LEU A 64 -29.75 3.20 -1.10
CA LEU A 64 -29.77 2.99 0.36
C LEU A 64 -29.92 1.51 0.72
N GLY A 65 -30.51 0.72 -0.19
CA GLY A 65 -30.67 -0.73 -0.05
C GLY A 65 -31.90 -1.16 0.76
N PHE A 66 -32.71 -0.21 1.23
CA PHE A 66 -34.00 -0.42 1.88
C PHE A 66 -34.86 0.84 1.81
N ASP A 67 -36.17 0.71 2.04
CA ASP A 67 -37.11 1.83 2.06
C ASP A 67 -37.42 2.26 3.52
N PRO A 68 -36.87 3.39 3.99
CA PRO A 68 -37.17 3.96 5.31
C PRO A 68 -38.47 4.78 5.34
N GLU A 69 -39.20 4.87 4.23
CA GLU A 69 -40.33 5.77 3.97
C GLU A 69 -39.93 7.25 3.80
N ASN A 70 -40.64 7.96 2.92
CA ASN A 70 -40.39 9.37 2.57
C ASN A 70 -40.34 10.32 3.78
N PHE A 71 -41.11 10.05 4.83
CA PHE A 71 -41.12 10.89 6.03
C PHE A 71 -39.84 10.74 6.87
N ALA A 72 -39.23 9.56 6.90
CA ALA A 72 -37.95 9.36 7.55
C ALA A 72 -36.82 10.04 6.75
N ILE A 73 -36.85 9.93 5.42
CA ILE A 73 -35.93 10.63 4.51
C ILE A 73 -36.02 12.15 4.72
N PHE A 74 -37.24 12.69 4.76
CA PHE A 74 -37.48 14.11 5.05
C PHE A 74 -36.84 14.52 6.39
N LYS A 75 -37.08 13.76 7.46
CA LYS A 75 -36.49 14.03 8.77
C LYS A 75 -34.97 13.93 8.75
N ALA A 76 -34.40 12.98 8.02
CA ALA A 76 -32.97 12.79 7.89
C ALA A 76 -32.32 14.04 7.29
N PHE A 77 -32.81 14.51 6.13
CA PHE A 77 -32.35 15.77 5.52
C PHE A 77 -32.48 16.97 6.47
N ARG A 78 -33.60 17.09 7.21
CA ARG A 78 -33.79 18.20 8.17
C ARG A 78 -32.80 18.16 9.33
N LYS A 79 -32.44 16.97 9.84
CA LYS A 79 -31.41 16.82 10.88
C LYS A 79 -30.04 17.29 10.39
N CYS A 80 -29.79 17.14 9.09
CA CYS A 80 -28.56 17.56 8.43
C CYS A 80 -28.59 19.03 7.94
N ALA A 81 -29.47 19.86 8.50
CA ALA A 81 -29.63 21.27 8.18
C ALA A 81 -29.99 21.56 6.70
N MET A 82 -30.64 20.62 6.02
CA MET A 82 -31.11 20.80 4.65
C MET A 82 -32.62 21.08 4.60
N GLU A 83 -33.10 21.64 3.49
CA GLU A 83 -34.54 21.86 3.25
C GLU A 83 -35.02 20.99 2.08
N PRO A 84 -35.53 19.78 2.36
CA PRO A 84 -36.04 18.88 1.33
C PRO A 84 -37.48 19.22 0.94
N ASP A 85 -37.79 19.09 -0.35
CA ASP A 85 -39.13 19.23 -0.91
C ASP A 85 -39.36 18.14 -1.97
N LEU A 86 -40.32 17.24 -1.75
CA LEU A 86 -40.60 16.13 -2.66
C LEU A 86 -41.67 16.54 -3.68
N LYS A 87 -41.30 16.56 -4.97
CA LYS A 87 -42.19 16.90 -6.09
C LYS A 87 -42.01 15.89 -7.21
N ASP A 88 -43.12 15.33 -7.69
CA ASP A 88 -43.15 14.40 -8.83
C ASP A 88 -42.11 13.26 -8.69
N GLY A 89 -41.97 12.70 -7.48
CA GLY A 89 -41.01 11.63 -7.18
C GLY A 89 -39.55 12.07 -7.03
N THR A 90 -39.24 13.37 -7.08
CA THR A 90 -37.88 13.91 -6.97
C THR A 90 -37.74 14.84 -5.76
N TRP A 91 -36.74 14.56 -4.92
CA TRP A 91 -36.34 15.45 -3.83
C TRP A 91 -35.61 16.66 -4.40
N HIS A 92 -36.12 17.85 -4.10
CA HIS A 92 -35.46 19.13 -4.32
C HIS A 92 -34.93 19.60 -2.97
N VAL A 93 -33.62 19.46 -2.75
CA VAL A 93 -32.99 19.70 -1.46
C VAL A 93 -32.19 20.98 -1.52
N LYS A 94 -32.57 21.98 -0.72
CA LYS A 94 -31.75 23.17 -0.52
C LYS A 94 -30.65 22.88 0.50
N THR A 95 -29.41 23.05 0.09
CA THR A 95 -28.22 22.91 0.94
C THR A 95 -27.71 24.31 1.31
N PRO A 96 -27.34 24.54 2.59
CA PRO A 96 -26.78 25.82 3.00
C PRO A 96 -25.52 26.17 2.21
N ALA A 97 -25.29 27.46 1.92
CA ALA A 97 -24.16 27.92 1.11
C ALA A 97 -22.77 27.60 1.69
N TYR A 98 -22.69 27.28 2.99
CA TYR A 98 -21.46 26.84 3.64
C TYR A 98 -21.15 25.35 3.41
N ARG A 99 -22.09 24.55 2.87
CA ARG A 99 -21.91 23.15 2.51
C ARG A 99 -21.32 23.04 1.09
N ALA A 100 -20.05 23.37 0.96
CA ALA A 100 -19.34 23.27 -0.32
C ALA A 100 -19.00 21.82 -0.72
N ASP A 101 -19.18 20.88 0.20
CA ASP A 101 -18.92 19.44 0.04
C ASP A 101 -20.00 18.70 -0.74
N ILE A 102 -21.23 19.24 -0.85
CA ILE A 102 -22.31 18.63 -1.63
C ILE A 102 -22.15 18.98 -3.11
N LEU A 103 -21.67 18.04 -3.91
CA LEU A 103 -21.34 18.22 -5.32
C LEU A 103 -22.15 17.32 -6.25
N HIS A 104 -22.59 16.16 -5.76
CA HIS A 104 -23.28 15.12 -6.50
C HIS A 104 -24.55 14.65 -5.76
N PRO A 105 -25.60 14.17 -6.45
CA PRO A 105 -26.77 13.58 -5.79
C PRO A 105 -26.46 12.47 -4.77
N ILE A 106 -25.33 11.76 -4.94
CA ILE A 106 -24.87 10.71 -4.00
C ILE A 106 -24.50 11.31 -2.63
N ASP A 107 -24.06 12.57 -2.57
CA ASP A 107 -23.76 13.21 -1.29
C ASP A 107 -25.07 13.43 -0.50
N LEU A 108 -26.22 13.61 -1.18
CA LEU A 108 -27.52 13.64 -0.51
C LEU A 108 -27.90 12.28 0.11
N LEU A 109 -27.48 11.16 -0.50
CA LEU A 109 -27.68 9.83 0.06
C LEU A 109 -26.87 9.67 1.36
N GLU A 110 -25.62 10.14 1.38
CA GLU A 110 -24.78 10.13 2.59
C GLU A 110 -25.47 10.91 3.72
N GLU A 111 -26.01 12.09 3.43
CA GLU A 111 -26.73 12.91 4.42
C GLU A 111 -28.00 12.22 4.94
N VAL A 112 -28.72 11.49 4.09
CA VAL A 112 -29.85 10.67 4.53
C VAL A 112 -29.38 9.52 5.41
N ALA A 113 -28.30 8.82 5.05
CA ALA A 113 -27.74 7.74 5.85
C ALA A 113 -27.28 8.24 7.23
N ILE A 114 -26.61 9.39 7.30
CA ILE A 114 -26.23 10.05 8.56
C ILE A 114 -27.47 10.44 9.37
N GLY A 115 -28.46 11.05 8.74
CA GLY A 115 -29.69 11.51 9.43
C GLY A 115 -30.57 10.37 9.95
N LEU A 116 -30.56 9.21 9.27
CA LEU A 116 -31.16 7.96 9.75
C LEU A 116 -30.31 7.31 10.85
N GLY A 117 -28.98 7.46 10.76
CA GLY A 117 -27.98 6.84 11.63
C GLY A 117 -27.54 5.49 11.09
N TYR A 118 -26.23 5.34 10.87
CA TYR A 118 -25.64 4.12 10.29
C TYR A 118 -26.01 2.84 11.06
N ASP A 119 -26.11 2.91 12.39
CA ASP A 119 -26.47 1.77 13.23
C ASP A 119 -27.92 1.28 13.04
N ASN A 120 -28.77 2.11 12.42
CA ASN A 120 -30.16 1.77 12.13
C ASN A 120 -30.35 1.21 10.71
N LEU A 121 -29.30 1.21 9.87
CA LEU A 121 -29.37 0.67 8.53
C LEU A 121 -29.35 -0.87 8.61
N PRO A 122 -30.20 -1.57 7.83
CA PRO A 122 -30.25 -3.02 7.85
C PRO A 122 -29.00 -3.64 7.22
N GLU A 123 -28.52 -4.73 7.82
CA GLU A 123 -27.43 -5.52 7.25
C GLU A 123 -27.97 -6.51 6.19
N HIS A 124 -27.42 -6.46 4.99
CA HIS A 124 -27.75 -7.37 3.90
C HIS A 124 -26.49 -7.97 3.30
N LEU A 125 -26.51 -9.27 3.03
CA LEU A 125 -25.49 -9.91 2.20
C LEU A 125 -25.74 -9.57 0.73
N PRO A 126 -24.68 -9.40 -0.09
CA PRO A 126 -24.82 -9.24 -1.53
C PRO A 126 -25.65 -10.38 -2.13
N LYS A 127 -26.59 -10.04 -3.04
CA LYS A 127 -27.47 -11.01 -3.70
C LYS A 127 -26.71 -11.97 -4.63
N GLU A 128 -25.60 -11.50 -5.22
CA GLU A 128 -24.76 -12.32 -6.08
C GLU A 128 -23.70 -13.07 -5.27
N THR A 129 -23.71 -14.40 -5.36
CA THR A 129 -22.60 -15.22 -4.85
C THR A 129 -21.56 -15.39 -5.95
N ARG A 130 -20.30 -15.06 -5.64
CA ARG A 130 -19.15 -15.35 -6.50
C ARG A 130 -18.12 -16.18 -5.73
N PHE A 131 -17.55 -17.17 -6.39
CA PHE A 131 -16.46 -17.96 -5.83
C PHE A 131 -15.12 -17.33 -6.23
N GLY A 132 -14.24 -17.11 -5.27
CA GLY A 132 -12.89 -16.64 -5.52
C GLY A 132 -11.91 -17.80 -5.66
N ASP A 133 -11.01 -17.69 -6.64
CA ASP A 133 -9.88 -18.61 -6.79
C ASP A 133 -8.57 -17.91 -6.43
N ALA A 134 -7.62 -18.67 -5.88
CA ALA A 134 -6.29 -18.17 -5.60
C ALA A 134 -5.53 -17.88 -6.90
N LEU A 135 -4.86 -16.73 -6.95
CA LEU A 135 -3.94 -16.41 -8.05
C LEU A 135 -2.83 -17.46 -8.15
N LYS A 136 -2.34 -17.73 -9.37
CA LYS A 136 -1.23 -18.67 -9.60
C LYS A 136 0.01 -18.32 -8.76
N SER A 137 0.29 -17.03 -8.57
CA SER A 137 1.38 -16.55 -7.71
C SER A 137 1.26 -17.04 -6.26
N ARG A 138 0.04 -17.08 -5.70
CA ARG A 138 -0.20 -17.59 -4.34
C ARG A 138 0.10 -19.07 -4.21
N LYS A 139 -0.15 -19.86 -5.27
CA LYS A 139 0.23 -21.27 -5.30
C LYS A 139 1.75 -21.44 -5.25
N LEU A 140 2.49 -20.65 -6.03
CA LEU A 140 3.96 -20.66 -6.01
C LEU A 140 4.49 -20.28 -4.62
N GLU A 141 4.05 -19.15 -4.07
CA GLU A 141 4.48 -18.69 -2.75
C GLU A 141 4.19 -19.73 -1.65
N LYS A 142 3.00 -20.35 -1.70
CA LYS A 142 2.64 -21.43 -0.78
C LYS A 142 3.59 -22.62 -0.90
N ASN A 143 3.90 -23.07 -2.12
CA ASN A 143 4.84 -24.17 -2.35
C ASN A 143 6.25 -23.83 -1.82
N CYS A 144 6.72 -22.59 -2.00
CA CYS A 144 7.98 -22.13 -1.44
C CYS A 144 7.97 -22.21 0.10
N ARG A 145 6.94 -21.66 0.75
CA ARG A 145 6.81 -21.71 2.22
C ARG A 145 6.76 -23.14 2.74
N GLU A 146 5.91 -23.99 2.18
CA GLU A 146 5.79 -25.39 2.60
C GLU A 146 7.12 -26.14 2.43
N THR A 147 7.86 -25.87 1.35
CA THR A 147 9.20 -26.46 1.11
C THR A 147 10.19 -26.03 2.18
N MET A 148 10.31 -24.74 2.45
CA MET A 148 11.30 -24.19 3.38
C MET A 148 11.00 -24.56 4.84
N LEU A 149 9.73 -24.50 5.25
CA LEU A 149 9.29 -24.98 6.56
C LEU A 149 9.57 -26.48 6.72
N GLY A 150 9.35 -27.27 5.67
CA GLY A 150 9.60 -28.71 5.67
C GLY A 150 11.07 -29.11 5.83
N ILE A 151 12.02 -28.23 5.49
CA ILE A 151 13.46 -28.43 5.70
C ILE A 151 13.99 -27.72 6.95
N GLY A 152 13.10 -27.16 7.78
CA GLY A 152 13.44 -26.60 9.09
C GLY A 152 13.96 -25.16 9.08
N PHE A 153 13.63 -24.38 8.04
CA PHE A 153 13.89 -22.94 8.04
C PHE A 153 12.72 -22.17 8.65
N GLN A 154 13.01 -21.03 9.26
CA GLN A 154 12.02 -20.10 9.81
C GLN A 154 11.73 -18.97 8.82
N GLU A 155 10.44 -18.71 8.54
CA GLU A 155 10.05 -17.59 7.69
C GLU A 155 10.27 -16.26 8.43
N VAL A 156 10.86 -15.29 7.75
CA VAL A 156 10.99 -13.90 8.18
C VAL A 156 10.40 -12.97 7.13
N VAL A 157 10.14 -11.72 7.52
CA VAL A 157 9.70 -10.67 6.60
C VAL A 157 10.60 -9.47 6.81
N THR A 158 11.38 -9.14 5.79
CA THR A 158 12.26 -7.96 5.79
C THR A 158 11.62 -6.80 5.03
N LEU A 159 12.21 -5.61 5.14
CA LEU A 159 11.74 -4.43 4.42
C LEU A 159 12.01 -4.56 2.92
N THR A 160 11.06 -4.10 2.11
CA THR A 160 11.25 -4.00 0.64
C THR A 160 12.19 -2.87 0.27
N LEU A 161 12.23 -1.81 1.07
CA LEU A 161 13.19 -0.72 0.90
C LEU A 161 14.55 -1.14 1.46
N THR A 162 15.60 -0.71 0.76
CA THR A 162 17.01 -0.96 1.06
C THR A 162 17.85 0.24 0.64
N SER A 163 19.17 0.08 0.65
CA SER A 163 20.15 1.09 0.29
C SER A 163 21.24 0.52 -0.63
N THR A 164 21.92 1.41 -1.37
CA THR A 164 23.13 1.08 -2.13
C THR A 164 24.17 0.35 -1.28
N LYS A 165 24.33 0.77 -0.02
CA LYS A 165 25.25 0.14 0.93
C LYS A 165 24.92 -1.33 1.19
N MET A 166 23.66 -1.64 1.44
CA MET A 166 23.23 -3.01 1.77
C MET A 166 23.24 -3.91 0.53
N LEU A 167 22.72 -3.40 -0.59
CA LEU A 167 22.50 -4.18 -1.81
C LEU A 167 23.76 -4.36 -2.66
N HIS A 168 24.61 -3.33 -2.74
CA HIS A 168 25.79 -3.29 -3.61
C HIS A 168 27.09 -3.29 -2.82
N GLU A 169 27.34 -2.27 -1.99
CA GLU A 169 28.65 -2.12 -1.34
C GLU A 169 29.00 -3.31 -0.46
N SER A 170 28.02 -3.84 0.28
CA SER A 170 28.23 -4.95 1.22
C SER A 170 28.33 -6.32 0.53
N THR A 171 27.67 -6.49 -0.62
CA THR A 171 27.63 -7.75 -1.37
C THR A 171 28.69 -7.82 -2.48
N GLY A 172 29.23 -6.67 -2.90
CA GLY A 172 30.09 -6.55 -4.08
C GLY A 172 29.33 -6.64 -5.41
N ARG A 173 27.99 -6.73 -5.39
CA ARG A 173 27.18 -6.80 -6.62
C ARG A 173 27.09 -5.42 -7.27
N GLU A 174 27.28 -5.38 -8.58
CA GLU A 174 27.11 -4.16 -9.38
C GLU A 174 25.67 -3.64 -9.31
N SER A 175 25.50 -2.33 -9.44
CA SER A 175 24.18 -1.73 -9.58
C SER A 175 23.56 -2.07 -10.93
N ASN A 176 22.27 -2.36 -10.93
CA ASN A 176 21.51 -2.70 -12.12
C ASN A 176 20.26 -1.81 -12.25
N TYR A 177 20.46 -0.50 -12.10
CA TYR A 177 19.42 0.53 -12.26
C TYR A 177 18.18 0.26 -11.37
N GLU A 178 18.43 0.03 -10.09
CA GLU A 178 17.41 -0.14 -9.08
C GLU A 178 16.42 1.04 -9.05
N ALA A 179 15.16 0.75 -8.68
CA ALA A 179 14.16 1.80 -8.54
C ALA A 179 14.36 2.58 -7.24
N GLU A 180 14.57 3.89 -7.35
CA GLU A 180 14.85 4.78 -6.22
C GLU A 180 13.62 5.58 -5.78
N VAL A 181 13.57 5.88 -4.48
CA VAL A 181 12.58 6.80 -3.89
C VAL A 181 13.07 8.22 -4.10
N SER A 182 12.26 9.08 -4.72
CA SER A 182 12.67 10.44 -5.10
C SER A 182 13.01 11.36 -3.92
N ASN A 183 12.36 11.18 -2.78
CA ASN A 183 12.61 11.96 -1.56
C ASN A 183 12.60 11.03 -0.34
N PRO A 184 13.67 10.24 -0.14
CA PRO A 184 13.72 9.25 0.93
C PRO A 184 13.86 9.94 2.29
N VAL A 185 13.18 9.40 3.29
CA VAL A 185 13.26 9.93 4.67
C VAL A 185 14.61 9.61 5.32
N THR A 186 15.28 8.55 4.88
CA THR A 186 16.58 8.10 5.40
C THR A 186 17.44 7.47 4.31
N GLU A 187 18.75 7.58 4.46
CA GLU A 187 19.75 6.94 3.58
C GLU A 187 19.73 5.42 3.69
N ASP A 188 19.21 4.84 4.77
CA ASP A 188 19.12 3.38 4.93
C ASP A 188 18.05 2.73 4.04
N TYR A 189 17.07 3.53 3.56
CA TYR A 189 15.88 3.05 2.86
C TYR A 189 15.51 3.97 1.68
N HIS A 190 16.40 4.10 0.71
CA HIS A 190 16.23 4.99 -0.45
C HIS A 190 15.95 4.28 -1.78
N MET A 191 15.99 2.96 -1.84
CA MET A 191 15.72 2.19 -3.06
C MET A 191 14.94 0.90 -2.80
N LEU A 192 14.29 0.37 -3.83
CA LEU A 192 13.61 -0.93 -3.76
C LEU A 192 14.63 -2.06 -3.98
N ARG A 193 14.55 -3.10 -3.15
CA ARG A 193 15.46 -4.25 -3.23
C ARG A 193 15.30 -5.03 -4.55
N SER A 194 16.42 -5.33 -5.20
CA SER A 194 16.50 -6.27 -6.33
C SER A 194 16.83 -7.71 -5.89
N SER A 195 17.17 -7.89 -4.61
CA SER A 195 17.47 -9.18 -3.98
C SER A 195 17.06 -9.17 -2.50
N ILE A 196 16.56 -10.29 -1.99
CA ILE A 196 16.16 -10.45 -0.58
C ILE A 196 17.35 -10.92 0.29
N LEU A 197 18.29 -11.66 -0.30
CA LEU A 197 19.38 -12.30 0.43
C LEU A 197 20.23 -11.32 1.26
N PRO A 198 20.57 -10.09 0.80
CA PRO A 198 21.27 -9.10 1.61
C PRO A 198 20.50 -8.68 2.87
N ASN A 199 19.17 -8.54 2.78
CA ASN A 199 18.34 -8.22 3.94
C ASN A 199 18.35 -9.34 4.99
N LEU A 200 18.42 -10.62 4.55
CA LEU A 200 18.55 -11.74 5.48
C LEU A 200 19.90 -11.71 6.22
N ILE A 201 20.98 -11.28 5.57
CA ILE A 201 22.30 -11.12 6.21
C ILE A 201 22.26 -10.01 7.28
N GLU A 202 21.66 -8.85 6.98
CA GLU A 202 21.47 -7.77 7.97
C GLU A 202 20.61 -8.24 9.15
N LEU A 203 19.59 -9.08 8.90
CA LEU A 203 18.78 -9.66 9.97
C LEU A 203 19.61 -10.56 10.89
N LEU A 204 20.50 -11.39 10.33
CA LEU A 204 21.42 -12.23 11.10
C LEU A 204 22.40 -11.40 11.94
N LYS A 205 22.91 -10.27 11.43
CA LYS A 205 23.74 -9.34 12.21
C LYS A 205 23.02 -8.86 13.47
N SER A 206 21.75 -8.47 13.34
CA SER A 206 20.91 -8.05 14.48
C SER A 206 20.66 -9.20 15.47
N ASN A 207 20.74 -10.45 15.02
CA ASN A 207 20.50 -11.66 15.80
C ASN A 207 21.76 -12.47 16.14
N ARG A 208 22.96 -11.88 15.99
CA ARG A 208 24.24 -12.58 16.25
C ARG A 208 24.41 -13.14 17.66
N HIS A 209 23.63 -12.64 18.61
CA HIS A 209 23.64 -13.06 20.02
C HIS A 209 22.72 -14.26 20.29
N ARG A 210 22.00 -14.74 19.27
CA ARG A 210 21.10 -15.91 19.35
C ARG A 210 21.86 -17.19 19.07
N GLU A 211 21.28 -18.31 19.52
CA GLU A 211 21.85 -19.64 19.36
C GLU A 211 21.97 -20.04 17.88
N LEU A 212 22.99 -20.84 17.58
CA LEU A 212 23.20 -21.44 16.28
C LEU A 212 22.68 -22.89 16.27
N PRO A 213 22.29 -23.44 15.09
CA PRO A 213 22.23 -22.77 13.81
C PRO A 213 21.02 -21.84 13.67
N GLN A 214 21.19 -20.72 12.96
CA GLN A 214 20.08 -19.85 12.54
C GLN A 214 19.76 -20.13 11.08
N ARG A 215 18.53 -20.57 10.79
CA ARG A 215 18.06 -20.92 9.45
C ARG A 215 16.83 -20.10 9.12
N ILE A 216 16.97 -19.11 8.26
CA ILE A 216 15.88 -18.18 7.93
C ILE A 216 15.67 -18.10 6.43
N PHE A 217 14.42 -17.85 6.03
CA PHE A 217 14.05 -17.65 4.65
C PHE A 217 12.97 -16.59 4.52
N GLU A 218 12.84 -16.03 3.34
CA GLU A 218 11.74 -15.13 3.00
C GLU A 218 11.26 -15.41 1.57
N VAL A 219 9.94 -15.41 1.39
CA VAL A 219 9.29 -15.38 0.08
C VAL A 219 8.63 -14.02 -0.09
N GLY A 220 9.08 -13.25 -1.06
CA GLY A 220 8.64 -11.88 -1.25
C GLY A 220 8.79 -11.38 -2.68
N GLN A 221 8.54 -10.09 -2.87
CA GLN A 221 8.77 -9.42 -4.14
C GLN A 221 10.12 -8.70 -4.12
N VAL A 222 10.78 -8.71 -5.28
CA VAL A 222 11.92 -7.87 -5.62
C VAL A 222 11.60 -7.07 -6.88
N VAL A 223 12.28 -5.95 -7.08
CA VAL A 223 12.11 -5.10 -8.25
C VAL A 223 13.35 -5.18 -9.12
N ILE A 224 13.19 -5.70 -10.33
CA ILE A 224 14.27 -5.86 -11.31
C ILE A 224 13.76 -5.29 -12.63
N GLU A 225 14.54 -4.41 -13.28
CA GLU A 225 14.13 -3.72 -14.51
C GLU A 225 12.73 -3.06 -14.37
N HIS A 226 12.52 -2.39 -13.23
CA HIS A 226 11.26 -1.73 -12.87
C HIS A 226 10.02 -2.66 -12.88
N SER A 227 10.22 -3.97 -12.77
CA SER A 227 9.17 -4.98 -12.74
C SER A 227 9.23 -5.80 -11.45
N ASN A 228 8.06 -6.08 -10.88
CA ASN A 228 7.96 -6.97 -9.73
C ASN A 228 8.25 -8.41 -10.17
N ARG A 229 9.14 -9.07 -9.44
CA ARG A 229 9.48 -10.49 -9.58
C ARG A 229 9.30 -11.17 -8.23
N THR A 230 8.80 -12.40 -8.26
CA THR A 230 8.71 -13.20 -7.04
C THR A 230 10.10 -13.74 -6.74
N SER A 231 10.49 -13.73 -5.47
CA SER A 231 11.77 -14.26 -5.03
C SER A 231 11.63 -15.08 -3.74
N LEU A 232 12.44 -16.13 -3.65
CA LEU A 232 12.66 -16.89 -2.44
C LEU A 232 14.14 -16.75 -2.11
N ALA A 233 14.49 -16.20 -0.96
CA ALA A 233 15.86 -16.20 -0.45
C ALA A 233 15.93 -16.98 0.85
N TRP A 234 17.07 -17.60 1.11
CA TRP A 234 17.34 -18.34 2.33
C TRP A 234 18.80 -18.22 2.73
N ILE A 235 19.04 -18.29 4.04
CA ILE A 235 20.39 -18.27 4.61
C ILE A 235 20.44 -19.14 5.87
N GLU A 236 21.54 -19.86 6.03
CA GLU A 236 21.88 -20.62 7.22
C GLU A 236 23.22 -20.14 7.77
N LEU A 237 23.21 -19.71 9.03
CA LEU A 237 24.39 -19.39 9.82
C LEU A 237 24.61 -20.51 10.85
N ALA A 238 25.79 -21.14 10.84
CA ALA A 238 26.10 -22.23 11.75
C ALA A 238 27.58 -22.23 12.12
N SER A 239 27.95 -22.94 13.20
CA SER A 239 29.35 -23.07 13.61
C SER A 239 30.23 -23.76 12.57
N LYS A 240 29.63 -24.60 11.72
CA LYS A 240 30.26 -25.28 10.59
C LYS A 240 29.25 -25.36 9.46
N SER A 241 29.40 -24.48 8.47
CA SER A 241 28.64 -24.52 7.21
C SER A 241 29.59 -24.88 6.08
N THR A 242 29.16 -25.74 5.18
CA THR A 242 29.95 -26.19 4.03
C THR A 242 29.15 -26.04 2.74
N PHE A 243 29.84 -25.90 1.62
CA PHE A 243 29.23 -25.85 0.30
C PHE A 243 28.37 -27.09 0.02
N SER A 244 28.76 -28.27 0.52
CA SER A 244 27.94 -29.48 0.43
C SER A 244 26.56 -29.30 1.08
N SER A 245 26.49 -28.58 2.20
CA SER A 245 25.22 -28.28 2.89
C SER A 245 24.37 -27.30 2.08
N ALA A 246 25.01 -26.30 1.45
CA ALA A 246 24.33 -25.38 0.53
C ALA A 246 23.73 -26.12 -0.66
N ARG A 247 24.53 -27.01 -1.27
CA ARG A 247 24.11 -27.85 -2.39
C ARG A 247 22.96 -28.79 -2.02
N SER A 248 23.04 -29.49 -0.89
CA SER A 248 21.95 -30.37 -0.44
C SER A 248 20.64 -29.60 -0.23
N THR A 249 20.71 -28.41 0.37
CA THR A 249 19.54 -27.52 0.54
C THR A 249 18.97 -27.10 -0.81
N ALA A 250 19.82 -26.63 -1.73
CA ALA A 250 19.42 -26.21 -3.07
C ALA A 250 18.84 -27.36 -3.90
N GLU A 251 19.37 -28.58 -3.81
CA GLU A 251 18.85 -29.77 -4.50
C GLU A 251 17.44 -30.14 -4.01
N ILE A 252 17.18 -30.04 -2.70
CA ILE A 252 15.83 -30.27 -2.14
C ILE A 252 14.86 -29.20 -2.66
N ILE A 253 15.26 -27.93 -2.66
CA ILE A 253 14.43 -26.81 -3.12
C ILE A 253 14.16 -26.95 -4.63
N SER A 254 15.18 -27.18 -5.45
CA SER A 254 15.07 -27.37 -6.89
C SER A 254 14.13 -28.54 -7.22
N LYS A 255 14.24 -29.67 -6.52
CA LYS A 255 13.36 -30.82 -6.72
C LYS A 255 11.91 -30.54 -6.31
N ARG A 256 11.69 -29.87 -5.19
CA ARG A 256 10.35 -29.55 -4.67
C ARG A 256 9.62 -28.48 -5.48
N LEU A 257 10.36 -27.52 -6.03
CA LEU A 257 9.83 -26.41 -6.83
C LEU A 257 9.96 -26.65 -8.35
N GLU A 258 10.32 -27.87 -8.75
CA GLU A 258 10.39 -28.32 -10.16
C GLU A 258 11.35 -27.49 -11.03
N LEU A 259 12.46 -27.02 -10.45
CA LEU A 259 13.51 -26.27 -11.16
C LEU A 259 14.48 -27.22 -11.85
N ASN A 260 14.07 -27.77 -13.00
CA ASN A 260 14.77 -28.83 -13.73
C ASN A 260 15.98 -28.37 -14.59
N GLY A 261 16.72 -27.35 -14.16
CA GLY A 261 17.90 -26.85 -14.89
C GLY A 261 19.18 -27.65 -14.58
N THR A 262 20.19 -27.51 -15.42
CA THR A 262 21.53 -28.07 -15.15
C THR A 262 22.34 -27.11 -14.26
N PRO A 263 22.94 -27.58 -13.16
CA PRO A 263 23.81 -26.75 -12.34
C PRO A 263 25.09 -26.35 -13.09
N THR A 264 25.42 -25.06 -13.09
CA THR A 264 26.65 -24.49 -13.66
C THR A 264 27.36 -23.61 -12.63
N GLU A 265 28.68 -23.49 -12.71
CA GLU A 265 29.42 -22.53 -11.88
C GLU A 265 28.98 -21.09 -12.18
N ASP A 266 28.99 -20.23 -11.15
CA ASP A 266 28.64 -18.80 -11.24
C ASP A 266 29.66 -17.99 -10.43
N GLU A 267 29.84 -16.72 -10.79
CA GLU A 267 30.85 -15.83 -10.19
C GLU A 267 30.22 -14.66 -9.40
N ASP A 268 29.02 -14.86 -8.84
CA ASP A 268 28.38 -13.82 -8.01
C ASP A 268 29.26 -13.45 -6.80
N PRO A 269 29.65 -12.16 -6.66
CA PRO A 269 30.63 -11.69 -5.69
C PRO A 269 30.17 -11.83 -4.23
N LEU A 270 28.87 -12.07 -3.99
CA LEU A 270 28.35 -12.36 -2.66
C LEU A 270 28.87 -13.70 -2.11
N PHE A 271 29.32 -14.60 -2.97
CA PHE A 271 29.76 -15.95 -2.62
C PHE A 271 31.28 -16.13 -2.78
N ILE A 272 31.83 -17.17 -2.16
CA ILE A 272 33.25 -17.54 -2.33
C ILE A 272 33.48 -18.03 -3.77
N PRO A 273 34.51 -17.52 -4.49
CA PRO A 273 34.86 -18.01 -5.83
C PRO A 273 35.04 -19.53 -5.88
N GLY A 274 34.42 -20.18 -6.86
CA GLY A 274 34.40 -21.64 -6.99
C GLY A 274 33.49 -22.37 -6.01
N ARG A 275 32.74 -21.64 -5.16
CA ARG A 275 31.70 -22.18 -4.24
C ARG A 275 30.35 -21.50 -4.45
N CYS A 276 30.05 -21.15 -5.70
CA CYS A 276 28.80 -20.59 -6.15
C CYS A 276 28.30 -21.37 -7.37
N VAL A 277 27.01 -21.68 -7.39
CA VAL A 277 26.36 -22.43 -8.45
C VAL A 277 25.03 -21.78 -8.81
N GLN A 278 24.74 -21.78 -10.11
CA GLN A 278 23.48 -21.35 -10.68
C GLN A 278 22.73 -22.53 -11.32
N ILE A 279 21.42 -22.53 -11.19
CA ILE A 279 20.49 -23.36 -11.96
C ILE A 279 19.54 -22.41 -12.68
N LYS A 280 19.65 -22.32 -14.00
CA LYS A 280 18.80 -21.49 -14.84
C LYS A 280 17.75 -22.35 -15.55
N THR A 281 16.50 -21.90 -15.49
CA THR A 281 15.36 -22.45 -16.22
C THR A 281 14.74 -21.36 -17.09
N GLU A 282 13.72 -21.70 -17.88
CA GLU A 282 12.98 -20.71 -18.68
C GLU A 282 12.33 -19.62 -17.81
N ASN A 283 11.83 -20.00 -16.63
CA ASN A 283 10.96 -19.15 -15.80
C ASN A 283 11.57 -18.75 -14.45
N ALA A 284 12.79 -19.17 -14.17
CA ALA A 284 13.43 -18.91 -12.88
C ALA A 284 14.94 -19.13 -12.93
N THR A 285 15.65 -18.38 -12.09
CA THR A 285 17.06 -18.56 -11.80
C THR A 285 17.25 -18.80 -10.31
N LEU A 286 17.84 -19.94 -9.94
CA LEU A 286 18.32 -20.25 -8.59
C LEU A 286 19.83 -20.05 -8.54
N LYS A 287 20.32 -19.25 -7.59
CA LYS A 287 21.74 -19.12 -7.24
C LYS A 287 21.95 -19.52 -5.79
N TYR A 288 23.05 -20.22 -5.48
CA TYR A 288 23.38 -20.59 -4.11
C TYR A 288 24.88 -20.83 -3.93
N GLY A 289 25.35 -20.73 -2.68
CA GLY A 289 26.76 -20.93 -2.36
C GLY A 289 27.13 -20.71 -0.90
N GLU A 290 28.42 -20.68 -0.63
CA GLU A 290 28.99 -20.19 0.63
C GLU A 290 29.19 -18.68 0.56
N ILE A 291 28.68 -17.93 1.53
CA ILE A 291 28.78 -16.47 1.57
C ILE A 291 30.24 -16.05 1.76
N HIS A 292 30.67 -15.02 1.03
CA HIS A 292 32.04 -14.53 1.07
C HIS A 292 32.41 -14.01 2.48
N PRO A 293 33.57 -14.41 3.06
CA PRO A 293 33.98 -13.99 4.40
C PRO A 293 34.05 -12.46 4.58
N GLN A 294 34.47 -11.73 3.55
CA GLN A 294 34.50 -10.25 3.60
C GLN A 294 33.10 -9.65 3.77
N THR A 295 32.06 -10.25 3.17
CA THR A 295 30.68 -9.79 3.38
C THR A 295 30.26 -10.06 4.83
N LEU A 296 30.53 -11.24 5.36
CA LEU A 296 30.22 -11.59 6.75
C LEU A 296 30.93 -10.67 7.74
N GLU A 297 32.20 -10.34 7.49
CA GLU A 297 33.00 -9.42 8.31
C GLU A 297 32.41 -8.00 8.32
N ARG A 298 31.96 -7.48 7.16
CA ARG A 298 31.27 -6.18 7.07
C ARG A 298 29.98 -6.12 7.89
N TYR A 299 29.32 -7.26 8.06
CA TYR A 299 28.13 -7.40 8.91
C TYR A 299 28.46 -7.84 10.35
N GLU A 300 29.74 -7.88 10.74
CA GLU A 300 30.20 -8.31 12.07
C GLU A 300 29.71 -9.73 12.44
N ILE A 301 29.65 -10.62 11.44
CA ILE A 301 29.26 -12.03 11.57
C ILE A 301 30.51 -12.91 11.56
N ASN A 302 30.75 -13.62 12.67
CA ASN A 302 31.97 -14.42 12.88
C ASN A 302 31.81 -15.92 12.57
N TYR A 303 30.68 -16.31 11.99
CA TYR A 303 30.36 -17.71 11.67
C TYR A 303 30.15 -17.87 10.16
N PRO A 304 30.52 -19.03 9.58
CA PRO A 304 30.27 -19.27 8.17
C PRO A 304 28.78 -19.34 7.86
N ALA A 305 28.40 -18.76 6.72
CA ALA A 305 27.03 -18.78 6.23
C ALA A 305 26.95 -19.42 4.84
N ILE A 306 25.87 -20.16 4.60
CA ILE A 306 25.46 -20.62 3.27
C ILE A 306 24.11 -20.03 2.94
N GLY A 307 23.86 -19.75 1.68
CA GLY A 307 22.60 -19.15 1.28
C GLY A 307 22.32 -19.31 -0.20
N GLY A 308 21.14 -18.89 -0.59
CA GLY A 308 20.74 -18.86 -1.97
C GLY A 308 19.48 -18.05 -2.19
N GLU A 309 19.21 -17.76 -3.44
CA GLU A 309 18.00 -17.08 -3.86
C GLU A 309 17.49 -17.61 -5.19
N ILE A 310 16.18 -17.57 -5.34
CA ILE A 310 15.45 -17.87 -6.56
C ILE A 310 14.74 -16.60 -6.98
N ILE A 311 14.82 -16.29 -8.26
CA ILE A 311 14.08 -15.19 -8.89
C ILE A 311 13.28 -15.81 -10.03
N TRP A 312 11.95 -15.65 -9.98
CA TRP A 312 11.01 -16.04 -11.03
C TRP A 312 10.67 -14.83 -11.92
#